data_AF-A0A4Q6AET6-F1
#
_entry.id   AF-A0A4Q6AET6-F1
#
_cell.length_a   1.000
_cell.length_b   1.000
_cell.length_c   1.000
_cell.angle_alpha   90.00
_cell.angle_beta   90.00
_cell.angle_gamma   90.00
#
_symmetry.space_group_name_H-M   'P 1'
#
loop_
_entity.id
_entity.type
_entity.pdbx_description
1 polymer ?
#
loop_
_entity_poly.entity_id
_entity_poly.type
_entity_poly.pdbx_seq_one_letter_code
_entity_poly.pdbx_strand_id
1 'polypeptide(L)'
;MMQPWGELEKLKWFESQSIKRNYKTDVLDKIKNFDTRFVLFEYGRLSINPDRYPLFLVHTKNVDRSKPTVLITGGVHGYETSGITGAMRMVDTQFD
;
A
#
# COMPACT_ATOMS: atom_id res chain seq x y z
N MET A 1 -17.92 -1.75 33.65
CA MET A 1 -18.27 -1.17 32.34
C MET A 1 -16.98 -0.80 31.63
N MET A 2 -16.85 -1.13 30.35
CA MET A 2 -15.77 -0.59 29.52
C MET A 2 -16.08 0.88 29.21
N GLN A 3 -15.13 1.78 29.44
CA GLN A 3 -15.23 3.16 28.97
C GLN A 3 -14.56 3.31 27.60
N PRO A 4 -15.16 4.06 26.66
CA PRO A 4 -14.52 4.33 25.38
C PRO A 4 -13.26 5.18 25.57
N TRP A 5 -12.27 4.97 24.69
CA TRP A 5 -11.04 5.76 24.71
C TRP A 5 -11.28 7.22 24.33
N GLY A 6 -10.77 8.13 25.14
CA GLY A 6 -10.63 9.54 24.82
C GLY A 6 -9.36 9.82 24.02
N GLU A 7 -9.01 11.10 23.88
CA GLU A 7 -7.83 11.51 23.11
C GLU A 7 -6.52 11.08 23.77
N LEU A 8 -6.45 11.13 25.10
CA LEU A 8 -5.26 10.75 25.86
C LEU A 8 -4.94 9.26 25.71
N GLU A 9 -5.95 8.39 25.75
CA GLU A 9 -5.74 6.95 25.55
C GLU A 9 -5.29 6.64 24.12
N LYS A 10 -5.90 7.28 23.11
CA LYS A 10 -5.50 7.12 21.70
C LYS A 10 -4.07 7.59 21.47
N LEU A 11 -3.67 8.72 22.05
CA LEU A 11 -2.31 9.25 21.95
C LEU A 11 -1.30 8.31 22.60
N LYS A 12 -1.57 7.83 23.82
CA LYS A 12 -0.71 6.84 24.51
C LYS A 12 -0.55 5.57 23.69
N TRP A 13 -1.65 5.06 23.12
CA TRP A 13 -1.59 3.91 22.23
C TRP A 13 -0.74 4.19 21.00
N PHE A 14 -0.94 5.34 20.35
CA PHE A 14 -0.17 5.73 19.18
C PHE A 14 1.34 5.84 19.48
N GLU A 15 1.72 6.49 20.58
CA GLU A 15 3.11 6.65 21.02
C GLU A 15 3.78 5.32 21.42
N SER A 16 2.99 4.33 21.84
CA SER A 16 3.51 2.97 22.12
C SER A 16 3.82 2.16 20.87
N GLN A 17 3.43 2.62 19.68
CA GLN A 17 3.71 1.92 18.44
C GLN A 17 5.15 2.19 17.97
N SER A 18 5.79 1.19 17.39
CA SER A 18 7.13 1.30 16.82
C SER A 18 7.20 0.70 15.42
N ILE A 19 8.12 1.22 14.60
CA ILE A 19 8.34 0.71 13.25
C ILE A 19 9.04 -0.65 13.33
N LYS A 20 8.37 -1.70 12.84
CA LYS A 20 8.89 -3.08 12.85
C LYS A 20 9.39 -3.57 11.48
N ARG A 21 9.05 -2.85 10.41
CA ARG A 21 9.30 -3.19 9.00
C ARG A 21 9.46 -1.91 8.19
N ASN A 22 10.02 -1.99 6.99
CA ASN A 22 10.38 -0.80 6.23
C ASN A 22 9.64 -0.75 4.90
N TYR A 23 8.62 0.11 4.83
CA TYR A 23 7.80 0.30 3.63
C TYR A 23 8.61 0.60 2.37
N LYS A 24 9.71 1.36 2.50
CA LYS A 24 10.58 1.68 1.36
C LYS A 24 11.18 0.41 0.75
N THR A 25 11.86 -0.41 1.56
CA THR A 25 12.55 -1.61 1.06
C THR A 25 11.58 -2.75 0.77
N ASP A 26 10.52 -2.88 1.58
CA ASP A 26 9.61 -4.01 1.51
C ASP A 26 8.58 -3.87 0.39
N VAL A 27 8.29 -2.62 -0.03
CA VAL A 27 7.28 -2.29 -1.05
C VAL A 27 7.82 -1.34 -2.13
N LEU A 28 8.23 -0.11 -1.77
CA LEU A 28 8.52 0.93 -2.78
C LEU A 28 9.63 0.54 -3.76
N ASP A 29 10.72 0.00 -3.25
CA ASP A 29 11.86 -0.41 -4.08
C ASP A 29 11.49 -1.59 -5.01
N LYS A 30 10.48 -2.41 -4.64
CA LYS A 30 9.99 -3.51 -5.48
C LYS A 30 9.06 -3.02 -6.57
N ILE A 31 8.08 -2.16 -6.23
CA ILE A 31 7.10 -1.69 -7.22
C ILE A 31 7.72 -0.75 -8.27
N LYS A 32 8.86 -0.10 -7.98
CA LYS A 32 9.61 0.67 -8.97
C LYS A 32 10.02 -0.15 -10.20
N ASN A 33 10.27 -1.45 -10.02
CA ASN A 33 10.63 -2.33 -11.14
C ASN A 33 9.46 -2.54 -12.11
N PHE A 34 8.23 -2.28 -11.69
CA PHE A 34 7.03 -2.46 -12.50
C PHE A 34 6.85 -1.40 -13.58
N ASP A 35 7.48 -0.23 -13.46
CA ASP A 35 7.31 0.91 -14.40
C ASP A 35 7.74 0.58 -15.85
N THR A 36 8.56 -0.46 -16.00
CA THR A 36 8.93 -1.02 -17.31
C THR A 36 7.72 -1.61 -18.05
N ARG A 37 6.79 -2.27 -17.34
CA ARG A 37 5.64 -2.99 -17.91
C ARG A 37 4.30 -2.29 -17.65
N PHE A 38 4.16 -1.65 -16.50
CA PHE A 38 2.96 -0.98 -16.05
C PHE A 38 3.16 0.52 -15.92
N VAL A 39 2.07 1.24 -15.68
CA VAL A 39 2.13 2.64 -15.22
C VAL A 39 2.10 2.63 -13.70
N LEU A 40 3.09 3.26 -13.10
CA LEU A 40 3.14 3.53 -11.67
C LEU A 40 2.67 4.97 -11.39
N PHE A 41 1.55 5.12 -10.70
CA PHE A 41 0.96 6.42 -10.39
C PHE A 41 0.92 6.66 -8.87
N GLU A 42 1.59 7.70 -8.39
CA GLU A 42 1.46 8.17 -7.01
C GLU A 42 0.16 8.96 -6.88
N TYR A 43 -0.83 8.41 -6.15
CA TYR A 43 -2.14 9.05 -6.01
C TYR A 43 -2.30 9.85 -4.72
N GLY A 44 -1.32 9.80 -3.81
CA GLY A 44 -1.35 10.54 -2.56
C GLY A 44 -0.21 10.21 -1.61
N ARG A 45 -0.23 10.84 -0.43
CA ARG A 45 0.72 10.63 0.67
C ARG A 45 -0.01 10.68 2.01
N LEU A 46 0.38 9.85 2.97
CA LEU A 46 -0.21 9.88 4.31
C LEU A 46 0.35 11.05 5.14
N SER A 47 -0.54 11.84 5.74
CA SER A 47 -0.18 13.05 6.51
C SER A 47 0.72 12.79 7.73
N ILE A 48 0.67 11.59 8.31
CA ILE A 48 1.50 11.20 9.46
C ILE A 48 3.01 11.28 9.16
N ASN A 49 3.41 10.94 7.92
CA ASN A 49 4.77 11.11 7.42
C ASN A 49 4.73 11.00 5.88
N PRO A 50 4.48 12.12 5.17
CA PRO A 50 4.23 12.11 3.73
C PRO A 50 5.40 11.54 2.91
N ASP A 51 6.63 11.80 3.32
CA ASP A 51 7.84 11.33 2.62
C ASP A 51 8.04 9.83 2.78
N ARG A 52 7.66 9.29 3.95
CA ARG A 52 7.79 7.86 4.24
C ARG A 52 6.67 7.04 3.62
N TYR A 53 5.47 7.60 3.46
CA TYR A 53 4.27 6.86 3.07
C TYR A 53 3.55 7.47 1.85
N PRO A 54 4.20 7.53 0.68
CA PRO A 54 3.50 7.73 -0.59
C PRO A 54 2.61 6.52 -0.92
N LEU A 55 1.52 6.76 -1.63
CA LEU A 55 0.52 5.78 -2.01
C LEU A 55 0.52 5.60 -3.53
N PHE A 56 0.58 4.35 -3.98
CA PHE A 56 0.76 4.01 -5.39
C PHE A 56 -0.39 3.16 -5.93
N LEU A 57 -0.78 3.49 -7.17
CA LEU A 57 -1.58 2.67 -8.05
C LEU A 57 -0.67 2.11 -9.15
N VAL A 58 -0.83 0.82 -9.45
CA VAL A 58 -0.20 0.18 -10.61
C VAL A 58 -1.31 -0.22 -11.57
N HIS A 59 -1.24 0.23 -12.82
CA HIS A 59 -2.22 -0.13 -13.84
C HIS A 59 -1.58 -0.44 -15.19
N THR A 60 -2.31 -1.13 -16.07
CA THR A 60 -1.86 -1.48 -17.42
C THR A 60 -1.69 -0.22 -18.29
N LYS A 61 -0.66 -0.19 -19.15
CA LYS A 61 -0.36 0.96 -20.03
C LYS A 61 -1.46 1.23 -21.05
N ASN A 62 -1.94 0.17 -21.71
CA ASN A 62 -2.90 0.26 -22.80
C ASN A 62 -4.27 -0.24 -22.34
N VAL A 63 -5.00 0.62 -21.61
CA VAL A 63 -6.34 0.27 -21.11
C VAL A 63 -7.31 0.13 -22.28
N ASP A 64 -7.75 -1.10 -22.53
CA ASP A 64 -8.79 -1.43 -23.50
C ASP A 64 -10.17 -1.31 -22.85
N ARG A 65 -10.94 -0.29 -23.25
CA ARG A 65 -12.28 -0.02 -22.70
C ARG A 65 -13.32 -1.09 -23.05
N SER A 66 -13.02 -1.99 -23.99
CA SER A 66 -13.91 -3.11 -24.31
C SER A 66 -13.79 -4.27 -23.30
N LYS A 67 -12.73 -4.30 -22.50
CA LYS A 67 -12.48 -5.33 -21.49
C LYS A 67 -13.04 -4.94 -20.12
N PRO A 68 -13.46 -5.91 -19.29
CA PRO A 68 -13.84 -5.63 -17.91
C PRO A 68 -12.63 -5.10 -17.12
N THR A 69 -12.91 -4.18 -16.20
CA THR A 69 -11.90 -3.64 -15.28
C THR A 69 -11.91 -4.42 -13.97
N VAL A 70 -10.73 -4.78 -13.46
CA VAL A 70 -10.55 -5.46 -12.18
C VAL A 70 -9.69 -4.58 -11.27
N LEU A 71 -10.09 -4.48 -10.00
CA LEU A 71 -9.33 -3.80 -8.96
C LEU A 71 -8.85 -4.80 -7.92
N ILE A 72 -7.55 -4.77 -7.63
CA ILE A 72 -6.93 -5.56 -6.57
C ILE A 72 -6.32 -4.59 -5.56
N THR A 73 -6.66 -4.76 -4.29
CA THR A 73 -6.13 -3.94 -3.19
C THR A 73 -5.36 -4.80 -2.20
N GLY A 74 -4.19 -4.33 -1.77
CA GLY A 74 -3.41 -4.96 -0.71
C GLY A 74 -2.94 -3.91 0.29
N GLY A 75 -2.82 -4.30 1.57
CA GLY A 75 -2.30 -3.40 2.62
C GLY A 75 -3.34 -2.44 3.22
N VAL A 76 -4.63 -2.73 3.09
CA VAL A 76 -5.70 -2.02 3.83
C VAL A 76 -5.42 -2.08 5.33
N HIS A 77 -5.02 -3.24 5.84
CA HIS A 77 -4.42 -3.40 7.16
C HIS A 77 -2.94 -3.76 7.01
N GLY A 78 -2.04 -2.86 7.40
CA GLY A 78 -0.60 -3.03 7.18
C GLY A 78 0.06 -4.21 7.91
N TYR A 79 -0.60 -4.81 8.91
CA TYR A 79 -0.09 -6.01 9.58
C TYR A 79 -0.33 -7.30 8.76
N GLU A 80 -1.24 -7.28 7.78
CA GLU A 80 -1.61 -8.41 6.91
C GLU A 80 -0.68 -8.49 5.70
N THR A 81 0.57 -8.92 5.92
CA THR A 81 1.63 -8.81 4.92
C THR A 81 1.47 -9.70 3.68
N SER A 82 0.66 -10.76 3.77
CA SER A 82 0.37 -11.63 2.63
C SER A 82 -0.43 -10.91 1.54
N GLY A 83 -1.34 -10.00 1.90
CA GLY A 83 -2.13 -9.23 0.93
C GLY A 83 -1.26 -8.34 0.05
N ILE A 84 -0.31 -7.63 0.65
CA ILE A 84 0.63 -6.75 -0.08
C ILE A 84 1.57 -7.58 -0.97
N THR A 85 2.18 -8.62 -0.39
CA THR A 85 3.13 -9.47 -1.13
C THR A 85 2.45 -10.23 -2.27
N GLY A 86 1.22 -10.73 -2.03
CA GLY A 86 0.42 -11.43 -3.04
C GLY A 86 0.05 -10.52 -4.21
N ALA A 87 -0.44 -9.31 -3.93
CA ALA A 87 -0.76 -8.34 -4.97
C ALA A 87 0.48 -7.98 -5.83
N MET A 88 1.63 -7.70 -5.20
CA MET A 88 2.88 -7.44 -5.92
C MET A 88 3.32 -8.63 -6.77
N ARG A 89 3.19 -9.87 -6.26
CA ARG A 89 3.53 -11.08 -7.02
C ARG A 89 2.62 -11.30 -8.22
N MET A 90 1.33 -10.96 -8.13
CA MET A 90 0.43 -11.05 -9.28
C MET A 90 0.82 -10.08 -10.38
N VAL A 91 1.11 -8.82 -10.04
CA VAL A 91 1.67 -7.84 -10.98
C VAL A 91 2.97 -8.35 -11.60
N ASP A 92 3.82 -8.96 -10.79
CA ASP A 92 5.12 -9.40 -11.27
C ASP A 92 5.04 -10.62 -12.21
N THR A 93 4.10 -11.55 -11.98
CA THR A 93 4.13 -12.88 -12.62
C THR A 93 2.88 -13.30 -13.39
N GLN A 94 1.75 -12.60 -13.23
CA GLN A 94 0.46 -13.03 -13.78
C GLN A 94 -0.18 -11.99 -14.74
N PHE A 95 0.38 -10.78 -14.80
CA PHE A 95 -0.12 -9.70 -15.65
C PHE A 95 0.99 -9.17 -16.57
N ASP A 96 0.61 -8.77 -17.77
CA ASP A 96 1.43 -8.15 -18.80
C ASP A 96 0.81 -6.84 -19.29
#